data_AF-A0A7X3G2H0-F1
#
_entry.id   AF-A0A7X3G2H0-F1
#
_cell.length_a   1.000
_cell.length_b   1.000
_cell.length_c   1.000
_cell.angle_alpha   90.00
_cell.angle_beta   90.00
_cell.angle_gamma   90.00
#
_symmetry.space_group_name_H-M   'P 1'
#
loop_
_entity.id
_entity.type
_entity.pdbx_description
1 polymer ?
#
loop_
_entity_poly.entity_id
_entity_poly.type
_entity_poly.pdbx_seq_one_letter_code
_entity_poly.pdbx_strand_id
1 'polypeptide(L)'
;MTLAFEKFIKQYEMTGREKADGYSQDVFVGLDESEKKKVFELLMAEMPWGIEWLFFLEPKKALTVAKQREGELRGKPYGDAYMFQQQIVKYSGDLLYQKHMIDDYAGYSESVRPLVVDAIYRTPQNEDTISFFKHVVLTEVSGSAIARASRHLLDALKVPQASETEKGNYRAMVAELRSDDTPTKLRALAKLEKYRSLSSQP
;
A
#
# COMPACT_ATOMS: atom_id res chain seq x y z
N MET A 1 -5.82 23.65 -25.77
CA MET A 1 -5.21 22.35 -25.43
C MET A 1 -3.80 22.64 -24.97
N THR A 2 -3.47 22.25 -23.75
CA THR A 2 -2.20 22.52 -23.10
C THR A 2 -1.20 21.40 -23.40
N LEU A 3 0.09 21.70 -23.25
CA LEU A 3 1.16 20.70 -23.33
C LEU A 3 0.99 19.59 -22.29
N ALA A 4 0.42 19.90 -21.12
CA ALA A 4 0.13 18.92 -20.09
C ALA A 4 -0.93 17.92 -20.57
N PHE A 5 -2.00 18.40 -21.21
CA PHE A 5 -3.04 17.54 -21.75
C PHE A 5 -2.53 16.64 -22.88
N GLU A 6 -1.70 17.16 -23.79
CA GLU A 6 -1.09 16.37 -24.86
C GLU A 6 -0.20 15.24 -24.30
N LYS A 7 0.62 15.56 -23.28
CA LYS A 7 1.44 14.56 -22.58
C LYS A 7 0.58 13.51 -21.87
N PHE A 8 -0.50 13.93 -21.22
CA PHE A 8 -1.43 13.01 -20.58
C PHE A 8 -2.02 12.04 -21.60
N ILE A 9 -2.55 12.53 -22.72
CA ILE A 9 -3.13 11.67 -23.77
C ILE A 9 -2.10 10.68 -24.31
N LYS A 10 -0.86 11.14 -24.54
CA LYS A 10 0.22 10.26 -24.97
C LYS A 10 0.47 9.12 -23.97
N GLN A 11 0.46 9.39 -22.67
CA GLN A 11 0.60 8.33 -21.64
C GLN A 11 -0.66 7.50 -21.46
N TYR A 12 -1.84 8.10 -21.64
CA TYR A 12 -3.12 7.41 -21.58
C TYR A 12 -3.19 6.30 -22.64
N GLU A 13 -2.73 6.60 -23.86
CA GLU A 13 -2.73 5.69 -25.02
C GLU A 13 -1.57 4.67 -25.02
N MET A 14 -0.62 4.76 -24.08
CA MET A 14 0.45 3.77 -23.96
C MET A 14 -0.11 2.37 -23.67
N THR A 15 0.60 1.34 -24.12
CA THR A 15 0.21 -0.06 -23.93
C THR A 15 1.37 -0.91 -23.42
N GLY A 16 1.06 -2.09 -22.90
CA GLY A 16 2.07 -3.05 -22.44
C GLY A 16 2.96 -2.50 -21.33
N ARG A 17 4.27 -2.68 -21.46
CA ARG A 17 5.26 -2.31 -20.43
C ARG A 17 5.29 -0.80 -20.15
N GLU A 18 5.07 0.03 -21.17
CA GLU A 18 5.08 1.49 -21.03
C GLU A 18 3.91 1.99 -20.16
N LYS A 19 2.75 1.33 -20.25
CA LYS A 19 1.59 1.66 -19.40
C LYS A 19 1.78 1.21 -17.95
N ALA A 20 2.57 0.16 -17.72
CA ALA A 20 2.77 -0.41 -16.39
C ALA A 20 3.51 0.53 -15.43
N ASP A 21 4.30 1.48 -15.96
CA ASP A 21 5.00 2.49 -15.17
C ASP A 21 4.05 3.58 -14.63
N GLY A 22 2.81 3.65 -15.15
CA GLY A 22 1.79 4.60 -14.75
C GLY A 22 2.01 6.01 -15.31
N TYR A 23 1.33 7.00 -14.74
CA TYR A 23 1.47 8.39 -15.16
C TYR A 23 2.61 9.09 -14.43
N SER A 24 3.25 10.06 -15.08
CA SER A 24 4.15 10.99 -14.40
C SER A 24 3.38 12.19 -13.85
N GLN A 25 3.79 12.75 -12.71
CA GLN A 25 3.07 13.87 -12.09
C GLN A 25 2.97 15.11 -12.98
N ASP A 26 3.95 15.34 -13.85
CA ASP A 26 4.01 16.51 -14.72
C ASP A 26 2.89 16.56 -15.76
N VAL A 27 2.24 15.44 -16.10
CA VAL A 27 1.11 15.43 -17.04
C VAL A 27 -0.16 16.05 -16.47
N PHE A 28 -0.20 16.26 -15.14
CA PHE A 28 -1.34 16.86 -14.46
C PHE A 28 -1.09 18.33 -14.09
N VAL A 29 0.17 18.79 -14.15
CA VAL A 29 0.55 20.16 -13.82
C VAL A 29 0.36 21.06 -15.04
N GLY A 30 -0.48 22.08 -14.92
CA GLY A 30 -0.75 23.04 -16.00
C GLY A 30 -1.97 22.71 -16.87
N LEU A 31 -2.75 21.68 -16.50
CA LEU A 31 -4.08 21.45 -17.08
C LEU A 31 -5.03 22.59 -16.72
N ASP A 32 -5.81 23.06 -17.70
CA ASP A 32 -6.93 23.96 -17.44
C ASP A 32 -8.14 23.21 -16.83
N GLU A 33 -9.15 23.94 -16.36
CA GLU A 33 -10.33 23.32 -15.72
C GLU A 33 -11.14 22.40 -16.64
N SER A 34 -11.20 22.72 -17.94
CA SER A 34 -11.91 21.87 -18.91
C SER A 34 -11.15 20.57 -19.16
N GLU A 35 -9.82 20.65 -19.20
CA GLU A 35 -8.92 19.53 -19.37
C GLU A 35 -8.91 18.64 -18.13
N LYS A 36 -8.84 19.20 -16.91
CA LYS A 36 -8.95 18.45 -15.66
C LYS A 36 -10.21 17.60 -15.62
N LYS A 37 -11.36 18.15 -16.04
CA LYS A 37 -12.63 17.40 -16.10
C LYS A 37 -12.52 16.21 -17.06
N LYS A 38 -11.98 16.42 -18.26
CA LYS A 38 -11.82 15.36 -19.26
C LYS A 38 -10.82 14.29 -18.80
N VAL A 39 -9.69 14.69 -18.23
CA VAL A 39 -8.70 13.79 -17.65
C VAL A 39 -9.31 12.97 -16.50
N PHE A 40 -10.11 13.59 -15.64
CA PHE A 40 -10.81 12.89 -14.56
C PHE A 40 -11.75 11.80 -15.13
N GLU A 41 -12.53 12.11 -16.17
CA GLU A 41 -13.40 11.15 -16.84
C GLU A 41 -12.62 9.98 -17.48
N LEU A 42 -11.46 10.25 -18.08
CA LEU A 42 -10.60 9.21 -18.66
C LEU A 42 -10.00 8.31 -17.58
N LEU A 43 -9.52 8.88 -16.48
CA LEU A 43 -8.99 8.11 -15.35
C LEU A 43 -10.07 7.26 -14.67
N MET A 44 -11.32 7.73 -14.61
CA MET A 44 -12.45 6.95 -14.10
C MET A 44 -12.70 5.65 -14.89
N ALA A 45 -12.35 5.61 -16.18
CA ALA A 45 -12.45 4.40 -16.99
C ALA A 45 -11.32 3.38 -16.69
N GLU A 46 -10.27 3.81 -16.01
CA GLU A 46 -9.11 2.99 -15.63
C GLU A 46 -9.13 2.56 -14.16
N MET A 47 -10.28 2.63 -13.49
CA MET A 47 -10.41 2.15 -12.11
C MET A 47 -10.16 0.63 -12.05
N PRO A 48 -9.47 0.13 -11.01
CA PRO A 48 -8.92 0.85 -9.85
C PRO A 48 -7.58 1.58 -10.08
N TRP A 49 -6.83 1.28 -11.14
CA TRP A 49 -5.46 1.76 -11.36
C TRP A 49 -5.31 3.28 -11.42
N GLY A 50 -6.33 4.00 -11.90
CA GLY A 50 -6.32 5.47 -11.96
C GLY A 50 -6.54 6.19 -10.62
N ILE A 51 -6.85 5.48 -9.52
CA ILE A 51 -7.41 6.12 -8.31
C ILE A 51 -6.46 7.13 -7.66
N GLU A 52 -5.16 6.85 -7.63
CA GLU A 52 -4.16 7.79 -7.11
C GLU A 52 -4.18 9.12 -7.87
N TRP A 53 -4.33 9.05 -9.20
CA TRP A 53 -4.34 10.23 -10.07
C TRP A 53 -5.63 11.02 -9.96
N LEU A 54 -6.76 10.37 -9.71
CA LEU A 54 -8.00 11.07 -9.36
C LEU A 54 -7.82 11.90 -8.09
N PHE A 55 -7.19 11.32 -7.06
CA PHE A 55 -6.90 12.06 -5.83
C PHE A 55 -5.89 13.19 -6.04
N PHE A 56 -4.91 13.01 -6.93
CA PHE A 56 -3.98 14.09 -7.29
C PHE A 56 -4.70 15.27 -7.96
N LEU A 57 -5.66 14.99 -8.87
CA LEU A 57 -6.37 16.02 -9.63
C LEU A 57 -7.47 16.72 -8.83
N GLU A 58 -8.35 15.96 -8.19
CA GLU A 58 -9.54 16.49 -7.54
C GLU A 58 -9.86 15.70 -6.25
N PRO A 59 -9.10 15.92 -5.16
CA PRO A 59 -9.16 15.09 -3.95
C PRO A 59 -10.56 14.91 -3.37
N LYS A 60 -11.38 15.98 -3.37
CA LYS A 60 -12.74 15.95 -2.81
C LYS A 60 -13.67 15.02 -3.59
N LYS A 61 -13.66 15.12 -4.91
CA LYS A 61 -14.49 14.28 -5.78
C LYS A 61 -13.98 12.84 -5.81
N ALA A 62 -12.65 12.67 -5.88
CA ALA A 62 -12.00 11.37 -5.80
C ALA A 62 -12.35 10.64 -4.50
N LEU A 63 -12.39 11.33 -3.36
CA LEU A 63 -12.79 10.75 -2.08
C LEU A 63 -14.22 10.17 -2.13
N THR A 64 -15.17 10.91 -2.70
CA THR A 64 -16.56 10.43 -2.86
C THR A 64 -16.62 9.17 -3.73
N VAL A 65 -15.93 9.19 -4.87
CA VAL A 65 -15.84 8.02 -5.77
C VAL A 65 -15.18 6.84 -5.06
N ALA A 66 -14.08 7.06 -4.37
CA ALA A 66 -13.32 6.03 -3.69
C ALA A 66 -14.17 5.31 -2.63
N LYS A 67 -14.90 6.06 -1.80
CA LYS A 67 -15.78 5.48 -0.77
C LYS A 67 -16.90 4.64 -1.38
N GLN A 68 -17.48 5.09 -2.48
CA GLN A 68 -18.51 4.32 -3.18
C GLN A 68 -17.93 3.01 -3.74
N ARG A 69 -16.80 3.08 -4.46
CA ARG A 69 -16.16 1.90 -5.08
C ARG A 69 -15.62 0.92 -4.06
N GLU A 70 -15.08 1.42 -2.95
CA GLU A 70 -14.65 0.59 -1.83
C GLU A 70 -15.79 -0.28 -1.31
N GLY A 71 -16.95 0.32 -1.04
CA GLY A 71 -18.14 -0.42 -0.58
C GLY A 71 -18.64 -1.47 -1.58
N GLU A 72 -18.52 -1.21 -2.89
CA GLU A 72 -18.91 -2.14 -3.95
C GLU A 72 -17.95 -3.34 -4.09
N LEU A 73 -16.68 -3.16 -3.72
CA LEU A 73 -15.61 -4.13 -3.96
C LEU A 73 -15.16 -4.88 -2.70
N ARG A 74 -15.52 -4.39 -1.52
CA ARG A 74 -15.13 -4.96 -0.23
C ARG A 74 -15.41 -6.46 -0.14
N GLY A 75 -14.45 -7.20 0.41
CA GLY A 75 -14.56 -8.65 0.60
C GLY A 75 -14.47 -9.50 -0.67
N LYS A 76 -14.30 -8.91 -1.86
CA LYS A 76 -14.11 -9.66 -3.10
C LYS A 76 -12.64 -10.13 -3.22
N PRO A 77 -12.37 -11.43 -3.47
CA PRO A 77 -11.00 -11.96 -3.50
C PRO A 77 -10.03 -11.32 -4.51
N TYR A 78 -10.58 -10.74 -5.57
CA TYR A 78 -9.88 -10.01 -6.63
C TYR A 78 -10.42 -8.58 -6.81
N GLY A 79 -11.31 -8.12 -5.92
CA GLY A 79 -11.74 -6.73 -5.96
C GLY A 79 -10.67 -5.92 -5.29
N ASP A 80 -9.90 -5.12 -6.03
CA ASP A 80 -8.78 -4.32 -5.52
C ASP A 80 -9.24 -3.16 -4.58
N ALA A 81 -10.18 -3.43 -3.67
CA ALA A 81 -10.72 -2.51 -2.68
C ALA A 81 -9.59 -1.86 -1.86
N TYR A 82 -8.52 -2.62 -1.58
CA TYR A 82 -7.32 -2.13 -0.89
C TYR A 82 -6.70 -0.90 -1.58
N MET A 83 -6.79 -0.77 -2.92
CA MET A 83 -6.27 0.40 -3.64
C MET A 83 -7.05 1.66 -3.28
N PHE A 84 -8.38 1.56 -3.18
CA PHE A 84 -9.24 2.66 -2.75
C PHE A 84 -9.03 2.95 -1.26
N GLN A 85 -9.02 1.91 -0.42
CA GLN A 85 -8.83 2.02 1.03
C GLN A 85 -7.52 2.75 1.36
N GLN A 86 -6.39 2.38 0.72
CA GLN A 86 -5.10 3.05 0.89
C GLN A 86 -5.17 4.55 0.57
N GLN A 87 -5.79 4.92 -0.57
CA GLN A 87 -5.88 6.34 -0.95
C GLN A 87 -6.85 7.12 -0.04
N ILE A 88 -7.95 6.51 0.41
CA ILE A 88 -8.85 7.14 1.38
C ILE A 88 -8.09 7.47 2.67
N VAL A 89 -7.31 6.52 3.21
CA VAL A 89 -6.49 6.80 4.40
C VAL A 89 -5.48 7.93 4.14
N LYS A 90 -4.75 7.88 3.01
CA LYS A 90 -3.74 8.89 2.64
C LYS A 90 -4.31 10.31 2.59
N TYR A 91 -5.53 10.48 2.05
CA TYR A 91 -6.10 11.81 1.81
C TYR A 91 -7.12 12.27 2.85
N SER A 92 -7.63 11.39 3.71
CA SER A 92 -8.60 11.74 4.76
C SER A 92 -8.11 11.50 6.19
N GLY A 93 -7.08 10.67 6.37
CA GLY A 93 -6.64 10.21 7.69
C GLY A 93 -7.58 9.21 8.36
N ASP A 94 -8.65 8.79 7.70
CA ASP A 94 -9.66 7.89 8.27
C ASP A 94 -9.13 6.46 8.36
N LEU A 95 -8.63 6.08 9.54
CA LEU A 95 -8.05 4.77 9.81
C LEU A 95 -9.07 3.62 9.79
N LEU A 96 -10.38 3.90 9.69
CA LEU A 96 -11.38 2.86 9.46
C LEU A 96 -11.06 2.04 8.20
N TYR A 97 -10.58 2.69 7.13
CA TYR A 97 -10.24 2.02 5.88
C TYR A 97 -8.93 1.22 5.97
N GLN A 98 -8.03 1.56 6.89
CA GLN A 98 -6.89 0.71 7.23
C GLN A 98 -7.37 -0.57 7.92
N LYS A 99 -8.32 -0.44 8.85
CA LYS A 99 -8.94 -1.59 9.50
C LYS A 99 -9.67 -2.49 8.51
N HIS A 100 -10.39 -1.91 7.53
CA HIS A 100 -11.01 -2.70 6.47
C HIS A 100 -9.99 -3.55 5.69
N MET A 101 -8.83 -2.98 5.31
CA MET A 101 -7.77 -3.74 4.64
C MET A 101 -7.29 -4.94 5.47
N ILE A 102 -7.17 -4.77 6.79
CA ILE A 102 -6.76 -5.83 7.73
C ILE A 102 -7.85 -6.90 7.83
N ASP A 103 -9.10 -6.50 8.06
CA ASP A 103 -10.24 -7.41 8.23
C ASP A 103 -10.51 -8.24 6.96
N ASP A 104 -10.37 -7.62 5.78
CA ASP A 104 -10.62 -8.26 4.50
C ASP A 104 -9.44 -9.15 4.04
N TYR A 105 -8.26 -9.05 4.69
CA TYR A 105 -7.00 -9.66 4.26
C TYR A 105 -7.13 -11.15 3.89
N ALA A 106 -7.76 -11.94 4.77
CA ALA A 106 -7.88 -13.39 4.61
C ALA A 106 -8.72 -13.77 3.37
N GLY A 107 -9.65 -12.90 2.96
CA GLY A 107 -10.52 -13.10 1.80
C GLY A 107 -9.84 -12.84 0.46
N TYR A 108 -8.72 -12.11 0.44
CA TYR A 108 -7.98 -11.88 -0.80
C TYR A 108 -7.29 -13.13 -1.32
N SER A 109 -7.21 -13.22 -2.63
CA SER A 109 -6.44 -14.26 -3.33
C SER A 109 -4.93 -14.15 -3.04
N GLU A 110 -4.22 -15.27 -3.19
CA GLU A 110 -2.78 -15.35 -2.89
C GLU A 110 -1.93 -14.32 -3.66
N SER A 111 -2.32 -13.99 -4.91
CA SER A 111 -1.62 -13.00 -5.72
C SER A 111 -1.84 -11.56 -5.23
N VAL A 112 -2.95 -11.28 -4.55
CA VAL A 112 -3.33 -9.94 -4.07
C VAL A 112 -2.83 -9.68 -2.66
N ARG A 113 -2.78 -10.68 -1.78
CA ARG A 113 -2.32 -10.54 -0.38
C ARG A 113 -1.00 -9.78 -0.22
N PRO A 114 0.07 -10.04 -1.02
CA PRO A 114 1.30 -9.26 -0.94
C PRO A 114 1.10 -7.76 -1.21
N LEU A 115 0.15 -7.39 -2.08
CA LEU A 115 -0.17 -6.00 -2.41
C LEU A 115 -0.93 -5.32 -1.27
N VAL A 116 -1.83 -6.05 -0.59
CA VAL A 116 -2.55 -5.56 0.59
C VAL A 116 -1.59 -5.28 1.74
N VAL A 117 -0.59 -6.15 1.95
CA VAL A 117 0.47 -5.93 2.94
C VAL A 117 1.24 -4.63 2.66
N ASP A 118 1.58 -4.35 1.40
CA ASP A 118 2.21 -3.08 1.01
C ASP A 118 1.28 -1.89 1.22
N ALA A 119 -0.01 -2.04 0.92
CA ALA A 119 -1.00 -0.98 1.06
C ALA A 119 -1.19 -0.57 2.52
N ILE A 120 -1.29 -1.53 3.44
CA ILE A 120 -1.34 -1.28 4.88
C ILE A 120 -0.04 -0.59 5.34
N TYR A 121 1.12 -1.01 4.86
CA TYR A 121 2.38 -0.35 5.20
C TYR A 121 2.46 1.12 4.74
N ARG A 122 1.84 1.47 3.62
CA ARG A 122 1.82 2.85 3.10
C ARG A 122 0.85 3.78 3.85
N THR A 123 0.15 3.27 4.86
CA THR A 123 -0.71 4.06 5.74
C THR A 123 -0.02 4.35 7.09
N PRO A 124 -0.54 5.27 7.92
CA PRO A 124 0.08 5.56 9.23
C PRO A 124 0.24 4.31 10.09
N GLN A 125 1.44 4.10 10.62
CA GLN A 125 1.76 2.93 11.44
C GLN A 125 1.16 3.05 12.84
N ASN A 126 0.57 1.97 13.34
CA ASN A 126 -0.01 1.88 14.67
C ASN A 126 0.05 0.43 15.18
N GLU A 127 -0.52 0.18 16.36
CA GLU A 127 -0.51 -1.15 16.97
C GLU A 127 -1.29 -2.21 16.17
N ASP A 128 -2.33 -1.80 15.44
CA ASP A 128 -3.10 -2.70 14.57
C ASP A 128 -2.25 -3.13 13.38
N THR A 129 -1.48 -2.23 12.75
CA THR A 129 -0.59 -2.59 11.62
C THR A 129 0.57 -3.47 12.08
N ILE A 130 1.17 -3.19 13.23
CA ILE A 130 2.24 -4.03 13.82
C ILE A 130 1.69 -5.43 14.11
N SER A 131 0.52 -5.52 14.74
CA SER A 131 -0.12 -6.80 15.07
C SER A 131 -0.49 -7.58 13.82
N PHE A 132 -1.00 -6.90 12.80
CA PHE A 132 -1.26 -7.48 11.49
C PHE A 132 0.01 -8.07 10.86
N PHE A 133 1.13 -7.34 10.78
CA PHE A 133 2.35 -7.87 10.19
C PHE A 133 2.91 -9.08 10.96
N LYS A 134 2.84 -9.06 12.30
CA LYS A 134 3.19 -10.23 13.13
C LYS A 134 2.31 -11.44 12.77
N HIS A 135 1.00 -11.22 12.64
CA HIS A 135 0.06 -12.27 12.27
C HIS A 135 0.35 -12.86 10.89
N VAL A 136 0.60 -12.01 9.89
CA VAL A 136 0.98 -12.45 8.53
C VAL A 136 2.27 -13.27 8.56
N VAL A 137 3.30 -12.81 9.26
CA VAL A 137 4.57 -13.56 9.40
C VAL A 137 4.34 -14.97 9.96
N LEU A 138 3.43 -15.11 10.93
CA LEU A 138 3.20 -16.39 11.61
C LEU A 138 2.29 -17.35 10.85
N THR A 139 1.29 -16.84 10.14
CA THR A 139 0.15 -17.66 9.67
C THR A 139 0.01 -17.73 8.15
N GLU A 140 0.63 -16.81 7.41
CA GLU A 140 0.52 -16.77 5.97
C GLU A 140 1.32 -17.89 5.29
N VAL A 141 0.83 -18.34 4.14
CA VAL A 141 1.48 -19.35 3.29
C VAL A 141 2.15 -18.73 2.06
N SER A 142 1.66 -17.57 1.60
CA SER A 142 2.32 -16.82 0.52
C SER A 142 3.67 -16.29 0.96
N GLY A 143 4.75 -16.88 0.44
CA GLY A 143 6.12 -16.44 0.75
C GLY A 143 6.39 -14.98 0.38
N SER A 144 5.70 -14.44 -0.64
CA SER A 144 5.79 -13.02 -1.02
C SER A 144 5.15 -12.11 0.03
N ALA A 145 3.98 -12.47 0.55
CA ALA A 145 3.32 -11.72 1.62
C ALA A 145 4.12 -11.76 2.92
N ILE A 146 4.65 -12.93 3.30
CA ILE A 146 5.56 -13.07 4.45
C ILE A 146 6.78 -12.17 4.28
N ALA A 147 7.45 -12.21 3.13
CA ALA A 147 8.66 -11.40 2.89
C ALA A 147 8.40 -9.89 2.94
N ARG A 148 7.22 -9.42 2.53
CA ARG A 148 6.82 -8.01 2.67
C ARG A 148 6.50 -7.67 4.12
N ALA A 149 5.68 -8.47 4.79
CA ALA A 149 5.31 -8.26 6.20
C ALA A 149 6.54 -8.27 7.11
N SER A 150 7.53 -9.14 6.87
CA SER A 150 8.77 -9.16 7.65
C SER A 150 9.53 -7.83 7.55
N ARG A 151 9.69 -7.27 6.35
CA ARG A 151 10.39 -5.98 6.17
C ARG A 151 9.59 -4.83 6.78
N HIS A 152 8.30 -4.77 6.47
CA HIS A 152 7.42 -3.72 6.97
C HIS A 152 7.29 -3.73 8.49
N LEU A 153 7.33 -4.90 9.14
CA LEU A 153 7.37 -5.02 10.60
C LEU A 153 8.65 -4.40 11.19
N LEU A 154 9.82 -4.68 10.61
CA LEU A 154 11.07 -4.10 11.08
C LEU A 154 11.11 -2.58 10.86
N ASP A 155 10.60 -2.12 9.73
CA ASP A 155 10.53 -0.70 9.39
C ASP A 155 9.54 0.04 10.32
N ALA A 156 8.37 -0.54 10.59
CA ALA A 156 7.39 0.01 11.54
C ALA A 156 7.92 0.10 12.98
N LEU A 157 8.76 -0.85 13.38
CA LEU A 157 9.47 -0.85 14.67
C LEU A 157 10.76 -0.04 14.66
N LYS A 158 11.09 0.65 13.54
CA LYS A 158 12.28 1.49 13.40
C LYS A 158 13.58 0.75 13.73
N VAL A 159 13.70 -0.51 13.30
CA VAL A 159 14.93 -1.30 13.53
C VAL A 159 16.10 -0.62 12.82
N PRO A 160 17.21 -0.29 13.52
CA PRO A 160 18.33 0.46 12.95
C PRO A 160 19.00 -0.23 11.76
N GLN A 161 19.49 0.59 10.81
CA GLN A 161 20.18 0.15 9.58
C GLN A 161 21.34 1.08 9.16
N ALA A 162 21.85 1.93 10.06
CA ALA A 162 22.81 2.98 9.68
C ALA A 162 24.22 2.44 9.41
N SER A 163 24.67 1.48 10.20
CA SER A 163 25.98 0.82 10.10
C SER A 163 25.92 -0.54 9.40
N GLU A 164 27.04 -1.04 8.91
CA GLU A 164 27.10 -2.38 8.29
C GLU A 164 26.73 -3.50 9.26
N THR A 165 27.10 -3.37 10.54
CA THR A 165 26.68 -4.30 11.59
C THR A 165 25.15 -4.30 11.76
N GLU A 166 24.52 -3.13 11.78
CA GLU A 166 23.06 -3.00 11.88
C GLU A 166 22.35 -3.57 10.65
N LYS A 167 22.86 -3.30 9.44
CA LYS A 167 22.34 -3.91 8.21
C LYS A 167 22.48 -5.44 8.22
N GLY A 168 23.60 -5.95 8.74
CA GLY A 168 23.81 -7.39 8.95
C GLY A 168 22.75 -7.98 9.87
N ASN A 169 22.51 -7.34 11.01
CA ASN A 169 21.48 -7.74 11.97
C ASN A 169 20.07 -7.67 11.38
N TYR A 170 19.75 -6.60 10.65
CA TYR A 170 18.47 -6.44 9.96
C TYR A 170 18.24 -7.59 8.97
N ARG A 171 19.22 -7.89 8.11
CA ARG A 171 19.15 -9.01 7.15
C ARG A 171 18.96 -10.35 7.86
N ALA A 172 19.67 -10.58 8.97
CA ALA A 172 19.52 -11.78 9.78
C ALA A 172 18.09 -11.90 10.36
N MET A 173 17.54 -10.81 10.91
CA MET A 173 16.15 -10.80 11.42
C MET A 173 15.13 -11.06 10.30
N VAL A 174 15.29 -10.44 9.13
CA VAL A 174 14.43 -10.74 7.97
C VAL A 174 14.49 -12.22 7.61
N ALA A 175 15.68 -12.83 7.61
CA ALA A 175 15.83 -14.26 7.32
C ALA A 175 15.15 -15.14 8.38
N GLU A 176 15.30 -14.81 9.67
CA GLU A 176 14.65 -15.55 10.76
C GLU A 176 13.11 -15.45 10.69
N LEU A 177 12.56 -14.26 10.41
CA LEU A 177 11.11 -14.04 10.27
C LEU A 177 10.50 -14.78 9.07
N ARG A 178 11.31 -15.01 8.02
CA ARG A 178 10.90 -15.71 6.80
C ARG A 178 11.15 -17.22 6.86
N SER A 179 11.75 -17.73 7.93
CA SER A 179 12.05 -19.15 8.10
C SER A 179 10.77 -19.99 8.17
N ASP A 180 10.74 -21.17 7.56
CA ASP A 180 9.60 -22.09 7.71
C ASP A 180 9.50 -22.70 9.13
N ASP A 181 10.54 -22.55 9.96
CA ASP A 181 10.57 -23.02 11.35
C ASP A 181 9.84 -22.06 12.30
N THR A 182 8.64 -22.45 12.76
CA THR A 182 7.82 -21.65 13.69
C THR A 182 8.58 -21.23 14.96
N PRO A 183 9.34 -22.10 15.66
CA PRO A 183 10.20 -21.69 16.76
C PRO A 183 11.18 -20.56 16.40
N THR A 184 11.80 -20.60 15.22
CA THR A 184 12.68 -19.53 14.74
C THR A 184 11.93 -18.22 14.54
N LYS A 185 10.76 -18.25 13.89
CA LYS A 185 9.90 -17.05 13.75
C LYS A 185 9.54 -16.44 15.11
N LEU A 186 9.10 -17.27 16.06
CA LEU A 186 8.69 -16.82 17.40
C LEU A 186 9.86 -16.21 18.18
N ARG A 187 11.06 -16.82 18.12
CA ARG A 187 12.26 -16.23 18.72
C ARG A 187 12.61 -14.89 18.10
N ALA A 188 12.54 -14.76 16.77
CA ALA A 188 12.79 -13.51 16.07
C ALA A 188 11.79 -12.42 16.50
N LEU A 189 10.50 -12.74 16.55
CA LEU A 189 9.47 -11.81 17.02
C LEU A 189 9.69 -11.38 18.48
N ALA A 190 10.08 -12.30 19.37
CA ALA A 190 10.41 -11.97 20.76
C ALA A 190 11.59 -10.99 20.86
N LYS A 191 12.61 -11.13 19.99
CA LYS A 191 13.73 -10.17 19.92
C LYS A 191 13.28 -8.77 19.50
N LEU A 192 12.17 -8.64 18.78
CA LEU A 192 11.66 -7.35 18.30
C LEU A 192 10.95 -6.53 19.37
N GLU A 193 10.49 -7.14 20.47
CA GLU A 193 9.77 -6.40 21.53
C GLU A 193 10.62 -5.27 22.13
N LYS A 194 11.95 -5.40 22.14
CA LYS A 194 12.86 -4.33 22.59
C LYS A 194 12.78 -3.04 21.77
N TYR A 195 12.31 -3.12 20.52
CA TYR A 195 12.17 -1.95 19.64
C TYR A 195 10.82 -1.26 19.82
N ARG A 196 9.79 -1.99 20.30
CA ARG A 196 8.45 -1.45 20.57
C ARG A 196 8.45 -0.42 21.70
N SER A 197 9.30 -0.61 22.70
CA SER A 197 9.51 0.35 23.79
C SER A 197 10.23 1.63 23.34
N LEU A 198 10.97 1.58 22.23
CA LEU A 198 11.72 2.73 21.70
C LEU A 198 10.89 3.54 20.71
N SER A 199 9.94 2.91 20.00
CA SER A 199 9.04 3.57 19.05
C SER A 199 7.91 4.37 19.71
N SER A 200 7.70 4.20 21.02
CA SER A 200 6.62 4.82 21.81
C SER A 200 7.03 6.11 22.54
N GLN A 201 8.28 6.58 22.37
CA GLN A 201 8.71 7.87 22.91
C GLN A 201 8.41 8.99 21.89
N PRO A 202 7.66 10.03 22.29
CA PRO A 202 7.29 11.15 21.41
C PRO A 202 8.51 11.96 20.95
#